data_AF-A0A369S3B0-F1
#
_entry.id   AF-A0A369S3B0-F1
#
_cell.length_a   1.000
_cell.length_b   1.000
_cell.length_c   1.000
_cell.angle_alpha   90.00
_cell.angle_beta   90.00
_cell.angle_gamma   90.00
#
_symmetry.space_group_name_H-M   'P 1'
#
loop_
_entity.id
_entity.type
_entity.pdbx_description
1 polymer ?
#
loop_
_entity_poly.entity_id
_entity_poly.type
_entity_poly.pdbx_seq_one_letter_code
_entity_poly.pdbx_strand_id
1 'polypeptide(L)'
;MSSSNKGKIDDHRRKWDVDKFEKLAKERADGYDKDDKHDKSSIPVKRELLKERDYEVDLDSKVGKSIVITKTTPSSLSGGYYCNVCDCVIKDSMNFLDHINGKKHQRNLGMSMRIERSSLEDVKNRFASNKRKKLEVKKTYDFEARIQELKEEEEKMKATKKERRKEKKMRPSNNSDDEGGDIDPEMAAMMGFSGFGSTKK
;
A
#
# COMPACT_ATOMS: atom_id res chain seq x y z
N MET A 1 18.45 -78.65 -59.49
CA MET A 1 18.74 -77.72 -60.60
C MET A 1 17.39 -77.35 -61.20
N SER A 2 16.90 -76.11 -61.27
CA SER A 2 17.51 -74.79 -61.26
C SER A 2 16.46 -73.79 -60.75
N SER A 3 16.77 -72.97 -59.75
CA SER A 3 15.87 -71.91 -59.25
C SER A 3 16.05 -70.67 -60.10
N SER A 4 15.07 -70.35 -60.95
CA SER A 4 15.05 -69.11 -61.74
C SER A 4 14.66 -67.92 -60.86
N ASN A 5 15.69 -67.23 -60.35
CA ASN A 5 15.56 -65.93 -59.72
C ASN A 5 15.18 -64.90 -60.80
N LYS A 6 13.91 -64.49 -60.87
CA LYS A 6 13.48 -63.36 -61.71
C LYS A 6 14.06 -62.09 -61.10
N GLY A 7 15.19 -61.64 -61.64
CA GLY A 7 15.81 -60.37 -61.30
C GLY A 7 14.79 -59.23 -61.40
N LYS A 8 14.53 -58.57 -60.28
CA LYS A 8 13.79 -57.31 -60.27
C LYS A 8 14.65 -56.28 -60.99
N ILE A 9 14.15 -55.79 -62.11
CA ILE A 9 14.72 -54.63 -62.82
C ILE A 9 14.70 -53.46 -61.83
N ASP A 10 15.87 -52.85 -61.62
CA ASP A 10 16.04 -51.75 -60.68
C ASP A 10 15.32 -50.50 -61.23
N ASP A 11 14.06 -50.33 -60.82
CA ASP A 11 13.30 -49.12 -61.08
C ASP A 11 13.91 -47.97 -60.26
N HIS A 12 14.82 -47.18 -60.85
CA HIS A 12 15.37 -45.95 -60.27
C HIS A 12 14.33 -44.82 -60.07
N ARG A 13 13.03 -45.12 -60.24
CA ARG A 13 11.93 -44.20 -59.98
C ARG A 13 11.55 -44.31 -58.51
N ARG A 14 11.80 -43.25 -57.73
CA ARG A 14 11.34 -43.10 -56.34
C ARG A 14 9.82 -43.32 -56.28
N LYS A 15 9.40 -44.49 -55.82
CA LYS A 15 7.99 -44.81 -55.57
C LYS A 15 7.62 -44.15 -54.25
N TRP A 16 6.57 -43.33 -54.27
CA TRP A 16 6.05 -42.70 -53.06
C TRP A 16 5.46 -43.80 -52.18
N ASP A 17 5.89 -43.82 -50.93
CA ASP A 17 5.47 -44.82 -49.95
C ASP A 17 4.17 -44.33 -49.29
N VAL A 18 3.03 -44.83 -49.78
CA VAL A 18 1.68 -44.33 -49.47
C VAL A 18 1.42 -44.33 -47.96
N ASP A 19 1.83 -45.39 -47.26
CA ASP A 19 1.64 -45.56 -45.81
C ASP A 19 2.41 -44.50 -45.01
N LYS A 20 3.59 -44.10 -45.48
CA LYS A 20 4.41 -43.08 -44.84
C LYS A 20 3.76 -41.70 -44.97
N PHE A 21 3.22 -41.40 -46.15
CA PHE A 21 2.51 -40.15 -46.39
C PHE A 21 1.14 -40.09 -45.71
N GLU A 22 0.45 -41.22 -45.58
CA GLU A 22 -0.79 -41.33 -44.83
C GLU A 22 -0.57 -41.07 -43.33
N LYS A 23 0.48 -41.66 -42.74
CA LYS A 23 0.86 -41.38 -41.34
C LYS A 23 1.24 -39.91 -41.13
N LEU A 24 2.01 -39.32 -42.04
CA LEU A 24 2.40 -37.91 -41.98
C LEU A 24 1.19 -36.98 -42.13
N ALA A 25 0.23 -37.33 -42.99
CA ALA A 25 -1.01 -36.58 -43.17
C ALA A 25 -1.91 -36.67 -41.93
N LYS A 26 -1.98 -37.86 -41.31
CA LYS A 26 -2.74 -38.07 -40.07
C LYS A 26 -2.12 -37.34 -38.89
N GLU A 27 -0.79 -37.37 -38.75
CA GLU A 27 -0.07 -36.62 -37.71
C GLU A 27 -0.25 -35.11 -37.88
N ARG A 28 -0.26 -34.62 -39.13
CA ARG A 28 -0.57 -33.22 -39.43
C ARG A 28 -2.03 -32.87 -39.08
N ALA A 29 -2.99 -33.71 -39.43
CA ALA A 29 -4.41 -33.51 -39.11
C ALA A 29 -4.66 -33.53 -37.59
N ASP A 30 -4.06 -34.48 -36.87
CA ASP A 30 -4.15 -34.61 -35.42
C ASP A 30 -3.44 -33.46 -34.69
N GLY A 31 -2.38 -32.90 -35.27
CA GLY A 31 -1.71 -31.69 -34.76
C GLY A 31 -2.63 -30.46 -34.81
N TYR A 32 -3.33 -30.24 -35.93
CA TYR A 32 -4.28 -29.14 -36.07
C TYR A 32 -5.51 -29.29 -35.15
N ASP A 33 -5.98 -30.50 -34.90
CA ASP A 33 -7.16 -30.75 -34.04
C ASP A 33 -6.84 -30.64 -32.53
N LYS A 34 -5.59 -30.91 -32.13
CA LYS A 34 -5.12 -30.74 -30.74
C LYS A 34 -4.97 -29.27 -30.33
N ASP A 35 -4.48 -28.41 -31.23
CA ASP A 35 -4.35 -26.97 -30.96
C ASP A 35 -5.72 -26.30 -30.79
N ASP A 36 -6.74 -26.69 -31.56
CA ASP A 36 -8.10 -26.12 -31.48
C ASP A 36 -8.91 -26.66 -30.28
N LYS A 37 -8.60 -27.86 -29.80
CA LYS A 37 -9.28 -28.48 -28.64
C LYS A 37 -8.70 -28.04 -27.30
N HIS A 38 -7.44 -27.63 -27.23
CA HIS A 38 -6.85 -27.14 -25.98
C HIS A 38 -7.46 -25.80 -25.52
N ASP A 39 -7.98 -24.99 -26.44
CA ASP A 39 -8.62 -23.70 -26.14
C ASP A 39 -10.08 -23.81 -25.66
N LYS A 40 -10.74 -24.95 -25.88
CA LYS A 40 -12.18 -25.14 -25.55
C LYS A 40 -12.45 -25.90 -24.25
N SER A 41 -11.42 -26.42 -23.57
CA SER A 41 -11.54 -27.15 -22.30
C SER A 41 -10.96 -26.39 -21.10
N SER A 42 -11.04 -25.06 -21.10
CA SER A 42 -10.84 -24.32 -19.85
C SER A 42 -12.09 -24.47 -18.98
N ILE A 43 -11.96 -25.24 -17.90
CA ILE A 43 -12.91 -25.33 -16.79
C ILE A 43 -13.43 -23.91 -16.51
N PRO A 44 -14.75 -23.67 -16.40
CA PRO A 44 -15.27 -22.34 -16.15
C PRO A 44 -14.74 -21.87 -14.79
N VAL A 45 -13.65 -21.12 -14.82
CA VAL A 45 -13.04 -20.47 -13.66
C VAL A 45 -14.14 -19.57 -13.11
N LYS A 46 -14.70 -19.95 -11.96
CA LYS A 46 -15.63 -19.12 -11.21
C LYS A 46 -14.86 -17.85 -10.87
N ARG A 47 -15.07 -16.83 -11.70
CA ARG A 47 -14.42 -15.53 -11.51
C ARG A 47 -14.90 -14.97 -10.21
N GLU A 48 -13.95 -14.63 -9.34
CA GLU A 48 -14.29 -13.99 -8.08
C GLU A 48 -15.02 -12.67 -8.36
N LEU A 49 -15.88 -12.32 -7.43
CA LEU A 49 -16.64 -11.08 -7.47
C LEU A 49 -15.69 -9.90 -7.28
N LEU A 50 -16.11 -8.75 -7.80
CA LEU A 50 -15.31 -7.54 -7.75
C LEU A 50 -15.03 -7.14 -6.29
N LYS A 51 -13.80 -7.38 -5.83
CA LYS A 51 -13.29 -6.88 -4.55
C LYS A 51 -12.81 -5.44 -4.73
N GLU A 52 -12.97 -4.64 -3.68
CA GLU A 52 -12.36 -3.31 -3.61
C GLU A 52 -10.84 -3.45 -3.56
N ARG A 53 -10.10 -2.48 -4.09
CA ARG A 53 -8.63 -2.51 -4.07
C ARG A 53 -8.15 -2.03 -2.71
N ASP A 54 -7.25 -2.78 -2.09
CA ASP A 54 -6.67 -2.47 -0.77
C ASP A 54 -5.46 -1.52 -0.85
N TYR A 55 -5.04 -1.12 -2.06
CA TYR A 55 -3.90 -0.22 -2.25
C TYR A 55 -4.28 1.04 -3.04
N GLU A 56 -3.74 2.17 -2.61
CA GLU A 56 -3.84 3.44 -3.31
C GLU A 56 -2.83 3.46 -4.47
N VAL A 57 -3.26 3.99 -5.62
CA VAL A 57 -2.44 4.03 -6.83
C VAL A 57 -1.67 5.34 -6.86
N ASP A 58 -0.37 5.27 -6.55
CA ASP A 58 0.50 6.45 -6.51
C ASP A 58 0.84 6.98 -7.92
N LEU A 59 0.09 7.98 -8.37
CA LEU A 59 0.31 8.66 -9.65
C LEU A 59 1.32 9.82 -9.55
N ASP A 60 1.51 10.36 -8.35
CA ASP A 60 2.23 11.62 -8.15
C ASP A 60 3.75 11.46 -7.98
N SER A 61 4.21 10.27 -7.61
CA SER A 61 5.62 9.97 -7.30
C SER A 61 6.59 10.17 -8.46
N LYS A 62 6.08 10.24 -9.70
CA LYS A 62 6.86 10.44 -10.93
C LYS A 62 6.64 11.82 -11.58
N VAL A 63 5.82 12.69 -10.97
CA VAL A 63 5.60 14.05 -11.47
C VAL A 63 6.88 14.87 -11.30
N GLY A 64 7.33 15.52 -12.38
CA GLY A 64 8.52 16.40 -12.38
C GLY A 64 9.88 15.70 -12.53
N LYS A 65 9.93 14.37 -12.66
CA LYS A 65 11.18 13.63 -12.91
C LYS A 65 11.36 13.40 -14.42
N SER A 66 12.40 13.98 -15.02
CA SER A 66 12.78 13.68 -16.41
C SER A 66 13.70 12.45 -16.45
N ILE A 67 13.24 11.40 -17.15
CA ILE A 67 14.00 10.16 -17.34
C ILE A 67 14.42 10.09 -18.80
N VAL A 68 15.73 9.95 -19.05
CA VAL A 68 16.25 9.75 -20.41
C VAL A 68 15.96 8.31 -20.83
N ILE A 69 15.11 8.15 -21.85
CA ILE A 69 14.71 6.85 -22.39
C ILE A 69 15.74 6.44 -23.45
N THR A 70 16.48 5.37 -23.22
CA THR A 70 17.34 4.72 -24.22
C THR A 70 16.67 3.47 -24.77
N LYS A 71 17.12 2.94 -25.92
CA LYS A 71 16.52 1.73 -26.53
C LYS A 71 16.63 0.47 -25.66
N THR A 72 17.49 0.47 -24.64
CA THR A 72 17.75 -0.64 -23.73
C THR A 72 17.02 -0.53 -22.39
N THR A 73 16.32 0.57 -22.10
CA THR A 73 15.56 0.68 -20.85
C THR A 73 14.31 -0.21 -20.88
N PRO A 74 14.04 -1.00 -19.84
CA PRO A 74 12.85 -1.84 -19.77
C PRO A 74 11.58 -0.98 -19.82
N SER A 75 10.50 -1.52 -20.42
CA SER A 75 9.21 -0.83 -20.59
C SER A 75 8.59 -0.33 -19.28
N SER A 76 9.00 -0.85 -18.13
CA SER A 76 8.58 -0.39 -16.80
C SER A 76 9.16 0.99 -16.41
N LEU A 77 10.25 1.38 -17.05
CA LEU A 77 10.97 2.64 -16.82
C LEU A 77 10.87 3.59 -18.02
N SER A 78 10.20 3.20 -19.10
CA SER A 78 9.89 4.12 -20.17
C SER A 78 8.83 5.12 -19.70
N GLY A 79 8.88 6.34 -20.24
CA GLY A 79 8.02 7.45 -19.81
C GLY A 79 6.54 7.07 -19.89
N GLY A 80 5.90 6.90 -18.72
CA GLY A 80 4.51 6.52 -18.58
C GLY A 80 4.24 5.68 -17.32
N TYR A 81 2.98 5.31 -17.15
CA TYR A 81 2.51 4.32 -16.18
C TYR A 81 2.56 2.93 -16.80
N TYR A 82 3.20 1.99 -16.12
CA TYR A 82 3.34 0.61 -16.58
C TYR A 82 2.34 -0.29 -15.85
N CYS A 83 1.61 -1.13 -16.60
CA CYS A 83 0.74 -2.14 -16.03
C CYS A 83 1.34 -3.55 -16.17
N ASN A 84 1.62 -4.21 -15.03
CA ASN A 84 2.22 -5.55 -14.99
C ASN A 84 1.31 -6.67 -15.51
N VAL A 85 -0.01 -6.46 -15.55
CA VAL A 85 -0.98 -7.50 -15.92
C VAL A 85 -1.22 -7.54 -17.43
N CYS A 86 -0.98 -6.42 -18.11
CA CYS A 86 -1.24 -6.27 -19.54
C CYS A 86 0.02 -5.90 -20.33
N ASP A 87 1.18 -5.75 -19.69
CA ASP A 87 2.46 -5.35 -20.29
C ASP A 87 2.34 -4.15 -21.24
N CYS A 88 1.51 -3.18 -20.86
CA CYS A 88 1.23 -1.97 -21.62
C CYS A 88 1.82 -0.75 -20.90
N VAL A 89 2.43 0.15 -21.67
CA VAL A 89 2.85 1.48 -21.21
C VAL A 89 1.75 2.47 -21.57
N ILE A 90 1.20 3.13 -20.56
CA ILE A 90 0.15 4.13 -20.71
C ILE A 90 0.72 5.50 -20.37
N LYS A 91 0.46 6.47 -21.24
CA LYS A 91 1.07 7.81 -21.15
C LYS A 91 0.37 8.72 -20.13
N ASP A 92 -0.94 8.58 -20.00
CA ASP A 92 -1.78 9.45 -19.16
C ASP A 92 -2.25 8.76 -17.89
N SER A 93 -2.39 9.53 -16.80
CA SER A 93 -2.89 9.02 -15.52
C SER A 93 -4.35 8.57 -15.60
N MET A 94 -5.20 9.32 -16.30
CA MET A 94 -6.61 8.98 -16.50
C MET A 94 -6.75 7.66 -17.27
N ASN A 95 -5.99 7.50 -18.35
CA ASN A 95 -6.01 6.28 -19.14
C ASN A 95 -5.46 5.08 -18.35
N PHE A 96 -4.53 5.29 -17.41
CA PHE A 96 -4.05 4.22 -16.54
C PHE A 96 -5.13 3.76 -15.56
N LEU A 97 -5.88 4.68 -14.95
CA LEU A 97 -7.04 4.33 -14.12
C LEU A 97 -8.12 3.59 -14.91
N ASP A 98 -8.42 4.04 -16.13
CA ASP A 98 -9.38 3.39 -17.03
C ASP A 98 -8.90 2.02 -17.50
N HIS A 99 -7.58 1.85 -17.66
CA HIS A 99 -6.99 0.56 -18.00
C HIS A 99 -7.10 -0.47 -16.87
N ILE A 100 -6.77 -0.07 -15.63
CA ILE A 100 -6.90 -0.97 -14.46
C ILE A 100 -8.38 -1.31 -14.22
N ASN A 101 -9.30 -0.38 -14.51
CA ASN A 101 -10.75 -0.62 -14.47
C ASN A 101 -11.29 -1.32 -15.74
N GLY A 102 -10.43 -1.55 -16.73
CA GLY A 102 -10.80 -2.11 -18.02
C GLY A 102 -11.15 -3.59 -17.92
N LYS A 103 -12.14 -4.02 -18.72
CA LYS A 103 -12.58 -5.43 -18.78
C LYS A 103 -11.45 -6.40 -19.15
N LYS A 104 -10.43 -5.95 -19.89
CA LYS A 104 -9.26 -6.77 -20.26
C LYS A 104 -8.36 -7.02 -19.05
N HIS A 105 -8.00 -5.97 -18.31
CA HIS A 105 -7.22 -6.06 -17.09
C HIS A 105 -7.91 -6.92 -16.02
N GLN A 106 -9.20 -6.66 -15.79
CA GLN A 106 -9.99 -7.41 -14.81
C GLN A 106 -10.15 -8.90 -15.19
N ARG A 107 -10.25 -9.21 -16.48
CA ARG A 107 -10.33 -10.59 -16.97
C ARG A 107 -9.02 -11.35 -16.72
N ASN A 108 -7.88 -10.71 -16.92
CA ASN A 108 -6.57 -11.31 -16.64
C ASN A 108 -6.35 -11.51 -15.13
N LEU A 109 -6.91 -10.63 -14.30
CA LEU A 109 -6.94 -10.80 -12.83
C LEU A 109 -7.93 -11.88 -12.35
N GLY A 110 -8.70 -12.50 -13.26
CA GLY A 110 -9.66 -13.55 -12.89
C GLY A 110 -10.92 -13.04 -12.19
N MET A 111 -11.14 -11.72 -12.17
CA MET A 111 -12.31 -11.12 -11.54
C MET A 111 -13.39 -10.78 -12.57
N SER A 112 -14.65 -10.79 -12.15
CA SER A 112 -15.77 -10.32 -12.97
C SER A 112 -16.26 -8.96 -12.49
N MET A 113 -16.66 -8.07 -13.41
CA MET A 113 -17.26 -6.75 -13.08
C MET A 113 -18.67 -6.87 -12.45
N ARG A 114 -19.09 -8.07 -12.07
CA ARG A 114 -20.39 -8.31 -11.44
C ARG A 114 -20.21 -8.14 -9.94
N ILE A 115 -20.88 -7.12 -9.39
CA ILE A 115 -20.90 -6.83 -7.96
C ILE A 115 -22.10 -7.58 -7.36
N GLU A 116 -21.92 -8.19 -6.18
CA GLU A 116 -23.04 -8.75 -5.42
C GLU A 116 -23.96 -7.65 -4.89
N ARG A 117 -25.25 -7.96 -4.81
CA ARG A 117 -26.21 -7.04 -4.19
C ARG A 117 -26.00 -7.08 -2.67
N SER A 118 -25.76 -5.92 -2.06
CA SER A 118 -25.52 -5.79 -0.62
C SER A 118 -26.74 -6.26 0.18
N SER A 119 -26.49 -7.03 1.25
CA SER A 119 -27.50 -7.43 2.23
C SER A 119 -27.71 -6.36 3.32
N LEU A 120 -28.75 -6.51 4.15
CA LEU A 120 -28.99 -5.63 5.30
C LEU A 120 -27.86 -5.70 6.34
N GLU A 121 -27.20 -6.85 6.46
CA GLU A 121 -26.10 -7.06 7.40
C GLU A 121 -24.83 -6.32 6.95
N ASP A 122 -24.53 -6.34 5.64
CA ASP A 122 -23.41 -5.60 5.06
C ASP A 122 -23.54 -4.09 5.28
N VAL A 123 -24.77 -3.58 5.16
CA VAL A 123 -25.06 -2.17 5.39
C VAL A 123 -24.84 -1.81 6.85
N LYS A 124 -25.31 -2.62 7.81
CA LYS A 124 -25.05 -2.40 9.25
C LYS A 124 -23.56 -2.42 9.58
N ASN A 125 -22.81 -3.35 9.00
CA ASN A 125 -21.36 -3.46 9.17
C ASN A 125 -20.61 -2.26 8.58
N ARG A 126 -21.05 -1.74 7.43
CA ARG A 126 -20.52 -0.49 6.84
C ARG A 126 -20.84 0.74 7.69
N PHE A 127 -22.04 0.85 8.26
CA PHE A 127 -22.38 1.94 9.17
C PHE A 127 -21.56 1.88 10.47
N ALA A 128 -21.35 0.69 11.03
CA ALA A 128 -20.52 0.51 12.22
C ALA A 128 -19.06 0.90 11.97
N SER A 129 -18.46 0.43 10.87
CA SER A 129 -17.08 0.78 10.49
C SER A 129 -16.92 2.27 10.16
N ASN A 130 -17.86 2.88 9.44
CA ASN A 130 -17.84 4.32 9.18
C ASN A 130 -18.03 5.15 10.46
N LYS A 131 -18.85 4.70 11.40
CA LYS A 131 -18.99 5.34 12.71
C LYS A 131 -17.67 5.27 13.50
N ARG A 132 -16.97 4.12 13.49
CA ARG A 132 -15.66 3.96 14.13
C ARG A 132 -14.62 4.89 13.50
N LYS A 133 -14.48 4.89 12.16
CA LYS A 133 -13.55 5.79 11.45
C LYS A 133 -13.84 7.27 11.74
N LYS A 134 -15.12 7.68 11.74
CA LYS A 134 -15.51 9.05 12.11
C LYS A 134 -15.16 9.40 13.55
N LEU A 135 -15.29 8.46 14.50
CA LEU A 135 -14.91 8.69 15.89
C LEU A 135 -13.39 8.78 16.06
N GLU A 136 -12.62 7.95 15.35
CA GLU A 136 -11.15 8.01 15.36
C GLU A 136 -10.64 9.34 14.79
N VAL A 137 -11.17 9.77 13.64
CA VAL A 137 -10.85 11.08 13.07
C VAL A 137 -11.23 12.19 14.04
N LYS A 138 -12.40 12.14 14.69
CA LYS A 138 -12.78 13.15 15.70
C LYS A 138 -11.84 13.18 16.91
N LYS A 139 -11.37 12.02 17.38
CA LYS A 139 -10.40 11.95 18.48
C LYS A 139 -9.05 12.58 18.09
N THR A 140 -8.65 12.50 16.82
CA THR A 140 -7.44 13.19 16.35
C THR A 140 -7.60 14.72 16.28
N TYR A 141 -8.83 15.26 16.30
CA TYR A 141 -9.08 16.69 16.37
C TYR A 141 -9.25 17.22 17.80
N ASP A 142 -9.21 16.38 18.83
CA ASP A 142 -9.39 16.77 20.24
C ASP A 142 -8.11 17.36 20.88
N PHE A 143 -7.31 18.07 20.07
CA PHE A 143 -6.17 18.87 20.57
C PHE A 143 -6.64 19.98 21.51
N GLU A 144 -7.84 20.50 21.30
CA GLU A 144 -8.42 21.56 22.11
C GLU A 144 -8.75 21.08 23.53
N ALA A 145 -9.34 19.89 23.68
CA ALA A 145 -9.55 19.26 24.97
C ALA A 145 -8.22 18.98 25.70
N ARG A 146 -7.19 18.53 24.96
CA ARG A 146 -5.86 18.29 25.54
C ARG A 146 -5.13 19.57 25.96
N ILE A 147 -5.30 20.68 25.21
CA ILE A 147 -4.77 22.00 25.58
C ILE A 147 -5.50 22.55 26.81
N GLN A 148 -6.80 22.27 26.93
CA GLN A 148 -7.60 22.70 28.08
C GLN A 148 -7.22 21.94 29.35
N GLU A 149 -7.02 20.62 29.29
CA GLU A 149 -6.49 19.83 30.43
C GLU A 149 -5.11 20.31 30.87
N LEU A 150 -4.20 20.60 29.92
CA LEU A 150 -2.87 21.12 30.25
C LEU A 150 -2.92 22.49 30.94
N LYS A 151 -3.84 23.37 30.49
CA LYS A 151 -4.07 24.68 31.13
C LYS A 151 -4.65 24.54 32.53
N GLU A 152 -5.59 23.63 32.73
CA GLU A 152 -6.17 23.36 34.06
C GLU A 152 -5.14 22.76 35.03
N GLU A 153 -4.27 21.87 34.56
CA GLU A 153 -3.14 21.37 35.34
C GLU A 153 -2.15 22.48 35.68
N GLU A 154 -1.82 23.37 34.73
CA GLU A 154 -0.94 24.51 34.97
C GLU A 154 -1.56 25.51 35.98
N GLU A 155 -2.87 25.74 35.91
CA GLU A 155 -3.61 26.57 36.86
C GLU A 155 -3.66 25.96 38.26
N LYS A 156 -3.88 24.64 38.38
CA LYS A 156 -3.80 23.90 39.65
C LYS A 156 -2.38 23.95 40.22
N MET A 157 -1.35 23.80 39.39
CA MET A 157 0.05 23.92 39.80
C MET A 157 0.41 25.36 40.23
N LYS A 158 -0.15 26.37 39.58
CA LYS A 158 -0.01 27.79 39.99
C LYS A 158 -0.76 28.09 41.28
N ALA A 159 -1.97 27.54 41.46
CA ALA A 159 -2.77 27.71 42.66
C ALA A 159 -2.08 27.08 43.88
N THR A 160 -1.65 25.82 43.77
CA THR A 160 -0.90 25.13 44.84
C THR A 160 0.42 25.83 45.17
N LYS A 161 1.15 26.36 44.17
CA LYS A 161 2.35 27.19 44.39
C LYS A 161 2.03 28.50 45.10
N LYS A 162 0.89 29.13 44.81
CA LYS A 162 0.43 30.37 45.45
C LYS A 162 -0.04 30.13 46.89
N GLU A 163 -0.72 29.02 47.15
CA GLU A 163 -1.11 28.59 48.49
C GLU A 163 0.11 28.26 49.34
N ARG A 164 1.05 27.48 48.82
CA ARG A 164 2.33 27.20 49.49
C ARG A 164 3.14 28.47 49.79
N ARG A 165 3.05 29.49 48.92
CA ARG A 165 3.66 30.82 49.18
C ARG A 165 2.91 31.61 50.24
N LYS A 166 1.58 31.51 50.31
CA LYS A 166 0.77 32.16 51.35
C LYS A 166 0.94 31.49 52.69
N GLU A 167 0.96 30.16 52.77
CA GLU A 167 1.23 29.40 54.01
C GLU A 167 2.61 29.71 54.57
N LYS A 168 3.65 29.82 53.73
CA LYS A 168 4.98 30.25 54.17
C LYS A 168 5.02 31.68 54.70
N LYS A 169 4.10 32.56 54.27
CA LYS A 169 3.96 33.95 54.76
C LYS A 169 3.03 34.06 55.97
N MET A 170 2.06 33.16 56.10
CA MET A 170 1.08 33.10 57.18
C MET A 170 1.51 32.20 58.34
N ARG A 171 2.60 31.43 58.21
CA ARG A 171 3.28 30.83 59.36
C ARG A 171 3.90 31.96 60.18
N PRO A 172 3.34 32.31 61.36
CA PRO A 172 3.99 33.24 62.26
C PRO A 172 5.29 32.60 62.77
N SER A 173 6.32 33.42 62.93
CA SER A 173 7.55 33.12 63.67
C SER A 173 7.20 32.79 65.12
N ASN A 174 6.80 31.54 65.40
CA ASN A 174 6.65 31.03 66.76
C ASN A 174 6.91 29.51 66.79
N ASN A 175 8.07 29.12 66.28
CA ASN A 175 8.75 27.91 66.72
C ASN A 175 10.25 28.17 66.67
N SER A 176 10.72 28.97 67.63
CA SER A 176 12.10 28.95 68.07
C SER A 176 12.30 27.64 68.81
N ASP A 177 12.90 26.65 68.16
CA ASP A 177 14.06 25.93 68.68
C ASP A 177 14.57 24.94 67.61
N ASP A 178 15.81 25.22 67.18
CA ASP A 178 16.86 24.31 66.71
C ASP A 178 16.69 23.55 65.37
N GLU A 179 17.22 24.11 64.27
CA GLU A 179 18.47 23.61 63.66
C GLU A 179 18.98 24.64 62.64
N GLY A 180 20.18 25.17 62.88
CA GLY A 180 20.84 26.14 62.01
C GLY A 180 21.19 25.54 60.66
N GLY A 181 20.84 26.25 59.59
CA GLY A 181 21.25 25.92 58.23
C GLY A 181 21.29 27.20 57.42
N ASP A 182 22.47 27.84 57.43
CA ASP A 182 22.89 28.90 56.53
C ASP A 182 22.35 28.62 55.11
N ILE A 183 21.45 29.48 54.62
CA ILE A 183 20.99 29.37 53.24
C ILE A 183 22.16 29.85 52.38
N ASP A 184 22.87 28.89 51.83
CA ASP A 184 24.07 29.07 51.02
C ASP A 184 23.91 30.24 50.03
N PRO A 185 24.79 31.26 50.06
CA PRO A 185 24.78 32.38 49.12
C PRO A 185 24.81 31.94 47.65
N GLU A 186 25.31 30.74 47.34
CA GLU A 186 25.24 30.14 46.01
C GLU A 186 23.80 29.73 45.63
N MET A 187 23.02 29.21 46.59
CA MET A 187 21.63 28.81 46.37
C MET A 187 20.68 30.04 46.24
N ALA A 188 21.03 31.16 46.87
CA ALA A 188 20.35 32.45 46.71
C ALA A 188 20.67 33.15 45.37
N ALA A 189 21.92 32.99 44.89
CA ALA A 189 22.31 33.40 43.54
C ALA A 189 21.64 32.53 42.46
N MET A 190 21.52 31.22 42.70
CA MET A 190 20.83 30.28 41.80
C MET A 190 19.31 30.53 41.68
N MET A 191 18.67 31.09 42.73
CA MET A 191 17.28 31.55 42.70
C MET A 191 17.11 33.03 42.27
N GLY A 192 18.18 33.69 41.82
CA GLY A 192 18.13 35.02 41.18
C GLY A 192 17.91 36.20 42.13
N PHE A 193 18.19 36.06 43.43
CA PHE A 193 17.99 37.12 44.42
C PHE A 193 19.22 38.02 44.67
N SER A 194 20.36 37.73 44.04
CA SER A 194 21.56 38.56 44.16
C SER A 194 21.64 39.59 43.03
N GLY A 195 21.30 40.86 43.31
CA GLY A 195 21.80 41.98 42.48
C GLY A 195 20.80 43.07 42.05
N PHE A 196 20.07 43.67 42.99
CA PHE A 196 19.42 44.97 42.75
C PHE A 196 20.11 46.07 43.59
N GLY A 197 21.42 46.25 43.40
CA GLY A 197 22.21 47.35 44.00
C GLY A 197 22.24 48.53 43.02
N SER A 198 21.73 49.71 43.37
CA SER A 198 22.33 50.72 44.26
C SER A 198 23.62 51.34 43.67
N THR A 199 23.45 52.30 42.76
CA THR A 199 24.52 53.24 42.36
C THR A 199 24.41 54.51 43.21
N LYS A 200 25.20 54.60 44.29
CA LYS A 200 25.61 55.88 44.88
C LYS A 200 26.85 55.73 45.75
N LYS A 201 28.02 55.92 45.13
CA LYS A 201 29.15 56.75 45.59
C LYS A 201 30.25 56.68 44.54
#